data_AF-B7KF46-F1
#
_entry.id   AF-B7KF46-F1
#
_cell.length_a   1.000
_cell.length_b   1.000
_cell.length_c   1.000
_cell.angle_alpha   90.00
_cell.angle_beta   90.00
_cell.angle_gamma   90.00
#
_symmetry.space_group_name_H-M   'P 1'
#
loop_
_entity.id
_entity.type
_entity.pdbx_description
1 polymer ?
#
loop_
_entity_poly.entity_id
_entity_poly.type
_entity_poly.pdbx_seq_one_letter_code
_entity_poly.pdbx_strand_id
1 'polypeptide(L)'
;MNLKHLLSLSLGTLTVLGASVLSSQEADAAIFTVNGTQYDITTVTGSFNQLQSQLESQVWWGNTTLAMDFASTVGSSLGKPNLLGLNLVSPLFAYNTILQSIPLRPSVRQTLAVGAVEQELLGSTVTLVNTYPSLSSSISYTWAIATEVPEEPVPEPLTILGVSTVVGFGAAFKRKTQSKTQKS
;
A
#
# COMPACT_ATOMS: atom_id res chain seq x y z
N MET A 1 -10.32 81.79 -9.71
CA MET A 1 -9.35 80.69 -9.47
C MET A 1 -9.74 79.97 -8.20
N ASN A 2 -10.24 78.74 -8.30
CA ASN A 2 -10.39 77.84 -7.15
C ASN A 2 -10.24 76.41 -7.65
N LEU A 3 -9.10 75.83 -7.28
CA LEU A 3 -8.64 74.48 -7.60
C LEU A 3 -9.23 73.54 -6.53
N LYS A 4 -10.13 72.63 -6.92
CA LYS A 4 -10.53 71.52 -6.05
C LYS A 4 -10.15 70.21 -6.71
N HIS A 5 -9.09 69.64 -6.15
CA HIS A 5 -8.58 68.30 -6.38
C HIS A 5 -9.68 67.24 -6.28
N LEU A 6 -9.75 66.38 -7.29
CA LEU A 6 -10.33 65.04 -7.17
C LEU A 6 -9.35 64.06 -7.84
N LEU A 7 -8.40 63.57 -7.04
CA LEU A 7 -7.64 62.37 -7.36
C LEU A 7 -8.55 61.18 -7.11
N SER A 8 -9.03 60.56 -8.19
CA SER A 8 -9.76 59.30 -8.16
C SER A 8 -8.81 58.16 -7.82
N LEU A 9 -8.83 57.70 -6.56
CA LEU A 9 -8.20 56.42 -6.18
C LEU A 9 -9.02 55.27 -6.77
N SER A 10 -8.47 54.63 -7.81
CA SER A 10 -8.96 53.35 -8.33
C SER A 10 -8.61 52.23 -7.35
N LEU A 11 -9.58 51.81 -6.54
CA LEU A 11 -9.49 50.63 -5.69
C LEU A 11 -9.80 49.38 -6.52
N GLY A 12 -8.79 48.85 -7.20
CA GLY A 12 -8.88 47.58 -7.93
C GLY A 12 -8.78 46.41 -6.96
N THR A 13 -9.89 45.72 -6.75
CA THR A 13 -10.05 44.52 -5.92
C THR A 13 -9.09 43.40 -6.35
N LEU A 14 -8.16 43.03 -5.48
CA LEU A 14 -7.31 41.84 -5.64
C LEU A 14 -8.13 40.59 -5.30
N THR A 15 -8.74 39.96 -6.29
CA THR A 15 -9.35 38.62 -6.13
C THR A 15 -8.22 37.60 -6.21
N VAL A 16 -7.70 37.18 -5.06
CA VAL A 16 -6.83 36.00 -4.99
C VAL A 16 -7.73 34.79 -5.21
N LEU A 17 -7.80 34.32 -6.47
CA LEU A 17 -8.25 32.97 -6.77
C LEU A 17 -7.19 32.01 -6.22
N GLY A 18 -7.33 31.69 -4.93
CA GLY A 18 -6.59 30.61 -4.31
C GLY A 18 -7.09 29.30 -4.90
N ALA A 19 -6.51 28.89 -6.02
CA ALA A 19 -6.49 27.49 -6.41
C ALA A 19 -5.69 26.76 -5.33
N SER A 20 -6.38 26.27 -4.31
CA SER A 20 -5.85 25.28 -3.40
C SER A 20 -5.45 24.08 -4.24
N VAL A 21 -4.18 24.01 -4.58
CA VAL A 21 -3.54 22.82 -5.09
C VAL A 21 -3.69 21.80 -3.95
N LEU A 22 -4.72 20.97 -4.04
CA LEU A 22 -4.76 19.73 -3.30
C LEU A 22 -3.59 18.93 -3.86
N SER A 23 -2.42 19.06 -3.25
CA SER A 23 -1.31 18.17 -3.51
C SER A 23 -1.82 16.78 -3.21
N SER A 24 -2.17 16.05 -4.27
CA SER A 24 -2.37 14.61 -4.25
C SER A 24 -1.04 14.01 -3.82
N GLN A 25 -0.84 13.89 -2.52
CA GLN A 25 0.27 13.12 -1.99
C GLN A 25 -0.09 11.68 -2.30
N GLU A 26 0.48 11.14 -3.38
CA GLU A 26 0.48 9.69 -3.61
C GLU A 26 1.04 9.07 -2.33
N ALA A 27 0.28 8.16 -1.72
CA ALA A 27 0.78 7.42 -0.58
C ALA A 27 2.00 6.63 -1.05
N ASP A 28 3.15 6.94 -0.46
CA ASP A 28 4.40 6.23 -0.70
C ASP A 28 4.14 4.74 -0.53
N ALA A 29 4.43 3.97 -1.57
CA ALA A 29 4.15 2.55 -1.59
C ALA A 29 5.03 1.87 -0.53
N ALA A 30 4.44 0.99 0.29
CA ALA A 30 5.15 0.36 1.39
C ALA A 30 5.01 -1.16 1.35
N ILE A 31 6.10 -1.85 1.71
CA ILE A 31 6.12 -3.31 1.75
C ILE A 31 5.57 -3.80 3.08
N PHE A 32 4.54 -4.63 3.03
CA PHE A 32 3.94 -5.27 4.19
C PHE A 32 3.96 -6.78 4.05
N THR A 33 4.18 -7.49 5.16
CA THR A 33 4.03 -8.95 5.20
C THR A 33 2.66 -9.31 5.74
N VAL A 34 1.80 -9.92 4.92
CA VAL A 34 0.47 -10.40 5.30
C VAL A 34 0.44 -11.91 5.14
N ASN A 35 0.18 -12.65 6.23
CA ASN A 35 0.14 -14.11 6.24
C ASN A 35 1.40 -14.79 5.66
N GLY A 36 2.56 -14.14 5.78
CA GLY A 36 3.86 -14.67 5.30
C GLY A 36 4.24 -14.24 3.88
N THR A 37 3.35 -13.61 3.13
CA THR A 37 3.64 -13.08 1.78
C THR A 37 3.91 -11.58 1.84
N GLN A 38 4.92 -11.12 1.11
CA GLN A 38 5.23 -9.70 0.98
C GLN A 38 4.40 -9.05 -0.13
N TYR A 39 3.76 -7.94 0.20
CA TYR A 39 2.96 -7.15 -0.71
C TYR A 39 3.47 -5.73 -0.74
N ASP A 40 3.61 -5.18 -1.95
CA ASP A 40 3.74 -3.75 -2.17
C ASP A 40 2.33 -3.15 -2.15
N ILE A 41 2.01 -2.44 -1.07
CA ILE A 41 0.68 -1.86 -0.84
C ILE A 41 0.76 -0.35 -1.01
N THR A 42 -0.07 0.16 -1.89
CA THR A 42 -0.26 1.59 -2.14
C THR A 42 -1.75 1.93 -2.09
N THR A 43 -2.08 3.19 -2.37
CA THR A 43 -3.46 3.69 -2.36
C THR A 43 -3.85 4.30 -3.69
N VAL A 44 -5.12 4.19 -4.03
CA VAL A 44 -5.73 4.87 -5.16
C VAL A 44 -6.99 5.59 -4.71
N THR A 45 -7.17 6.84 -5.13
CA THR A 45 -8.35 7.63 -4.80
C THR A 45 -9.31 7.70 -5.97
N GLY A 46 -10.57 7.37 -5.73
CA GLY A 46 -11.61 7.45 -6.75
C GLY A 46 -12.94 6.90 -6.28
N SER A 47 -13.95 6.99 -7.13
CA SER A 47 -15.21 6.28 -6.89
C SER A 47 -15.01 4.78 -7.14
N PHE A 48 -15.76 3.94 -6.43
CA PHE A 48 -15.72 2.49 -6.63
C PHE A 48 -15.96 2.10 -8.10
N ASN A 49 -16.90 2.76 -8.79
CA ASN A 49 -17.22 2.46 -10.19
C ASN A 49 -16.07 2.67 -11.15
N GLN A 50 -15.26 3.71 -10.91
CA GLN A 50 -14.09 4.00 -11.75
C GLN A 50 -12.99 2.97 -11.53
N LEU A 51 -12.88 2.44 -10.31
CA LEU A 51 -11.81 1.55 -9.89
C LEU A 51 -12.24 0.08 -9.80
N GLN A 52 -13.49 -0.23 -10.16
CA GLN A 52 -14.12 -1.52 -9.86
C GLN A 52 -13.26 -2.69 -10.34
N SER A 53 -12.87 -2.70 -11.60
CA SER A 53 -12.06 -3.79 -12.16
C SER A 53 -10.71 -3.96 -11.44
N GLN A 54 -10.12 -2.87 -10.94
CA GLN A 54 -8.85 -2.90 -10.22
C GLN A 54 -9.05 -3.37 -8.77
N LEU A 55 -10.14 -2.97 -8.12
CA LEU A 55 -10.48 -3.41 -6.76
C LEU A 55 -10.91 -4.89 -6.73
N GLU A 56 -11.62 -5.35 -7.77
CA GLU A 56 -12.05 -6.74 -7.93
C GLU A 56 -10.89 -7.68 -8.28
N SER A 57 -9.76 -7.16 -8.79
CA SER A 57 -8.57 -7.96 -9.08
C SER A 57 -7.65 -8.15 -7.87
N GLN A 58 -7.97 -7.57 -6.71
CA GLN A 58 -7.13 -7.66 -5.52
C GLN A 58 -7.20 -9.06 -4.90
N VAL A 59 -6.09 -9.51 -4.28
CA VAL A 59 -5.96 -10.89 -3.76
C VAL A 59 -6.95 -11.23 -2.66
N TRP A 60 -7.45 -10.21 -1.94
CA TRP A 60 -8.45 -10.35 -0.89
C TRP A 60 -9.89 -10.21 -1.38
N TRP A 61 -10.12 -9.96 -2.67
CA TRP A 61 -11.48 -9.87 -3.20
C TRP A 61 -12.24 -11.18 -2.99
N GLY A 62 -13.48 -11.08 -2.49
CA GLY A 62 -14.30 -12.21 -2.08
C GLY A 62 -13.92 -12.84 -0.73
N ASN A 63 -12.87 -12.36 -0.06
CA ASN A 63 -12.37 -12.91 1.21
C ASN A 63 -12.30 -11.83 2.31
N THR A 64 -13.37 -11.72 3.10
CA THR A 64 -13.46 -10.76 4.22
C THR A 64 -12.31 -10.91 5.23
N THR A 65 -11.93 -12.15 5.56
CA THR A 65 -10.88 -12.41 6.55
C THR A 65 -9.54 -11.90 6.05
N LEU A 66 -9.18 -12.20 4.80
CA LEU A 66 -7.94 -11.71 4.22
C LEU A 66 -7.95 -10.18 4.13
N ALA A 67 -9.05 -9.56 3.72
CA ALA A 67 -9.16 -8.09 3.68
C ALA A 67 -8.96 -7.45 5.07
N MET A 68 -9.46 -8.09 6.13
CA MET A 68 -9.23 -7.65 7.51
C MET A 68 -7.78 -7.83 7.96
N ASP A 69 -7.12 -8.94 7.58
CA ASP A 69 -5.70 -9.16 7.87
C ASP A 69 -4.86 -8.05 7.23
N PHE A 70 -5.13 -7.73 5.96
CA PHE A 70 -4.50 -6.62 5.25
C PHE A 70 -4.75 -5.27 5.96
N ALA A 71 -6.01 -4.96 6.30
CA ALA A 71 -6.36 -3.72 6.98
C ALA A 71 -5.67 -3.60 8.36
N SER A 72 -5.58 -4.70 9.11
CA SER A 72 -4.93 -4.75 10.41
C SER A 72 -3.41 -4.63 10.31
N THR A 73 -2.79 -5.26 9.30
CA THR A 73 -1.33 -5.20 9.09
C THR A 73 -0.90 -3.82 8.63
N VAL A 74 -1.62 -3.22 7.69
CA VAL A 74 -1.31 -1.88 7.19
C VAL A 74 -1.62 -0.82 8.25
N GLY A 75 -2.76 -0.98 8.94
CA GLY A 75 -3.24 -0.03 9.94
C GLY A 75 -3.26 1.39 9.39
N SER A 76 -2.60 2.29 10.12
CA SER A 76 -2.50 3.71 9.78
C SER A 76 -1.21 4.08 9.06
N SER A 77 -0.40 3.10 8.63
CA SER A 77 0.92 3.34 8.04
C SER A 77 0.84 4.13 6.72
N LEU A 78 -0.25 3.97 5.97
CA LEU A 78 -0.55 4.74 4.75
C LEU A 78 -1.41 5.99 5.04
N GLY A 79 -1.46 6.43 6.30
CA GLY A 79 -2.30 7.52 6.76
C GLY A 79 -3.77 7.13 6.99
N LYS A 80 -4.58 8.15 7.32
CA LYS A 80 -6.03 8.01 7.52
C LYS A 80 -6.81 8.94 6.56
N PRO A 81 -6.76 8.68 5.23
CA PRO A 81 -7.24 9.61 4.22
C PRO A 81 -8.77 9.71 4.13
N ASN A 82 -9.49 8.75 4.68
CA ASN A 82 -10.94 8.66 4.53
C ASN A 82 -11.66 9.21 5.76
N LEU A 83 -12.69 10.02 5.53
CA LEU A 83 -13.58 10.51 6.60
C LEU A 83 -14.89 9.71 6.60
N LEU A 84 -15.12 8.92 7.65
CA LEU A 84 -16.36 8.17 7.85
C LEU A 84 -17.09 8.68 9.09
N GLY A 85 -18.20 9.38 8.85
CA GLY A 85 -18.86 10.15 9.89
C GLY A 85 -17.93 11.25 10.39
N LEU A 86 -17.48 11.14 11.64
CA LEU A 86 -16.54 12.07 12.27
C LEU A 86 -15.14 11.49 12.45
N ASN A 87 -14.88 10.29 11.93
CA ASN A 87 -13.64 9.57 12.18
C ASN A 87 -12.79 9.49 10.92
N LEU A 88 -11.50 9.79 11.07
CA LEU A 88 -10.50 9.49 10.06
C LEU A 88 -10.16 8.00 10.13
N VAL A 89 -10.20 7.32 9.00
CA VAL A 89 -9.91 5.89 8.89
C VAL A 89 -8.88 5.63 7.81
N SER A 90 -8.23 4.47 7.91
CA SER A 90 -7.23 4.02 6.95
C SER A 90 -7.80 3.81 5.53
N PRO A 91 -6.94 3.57 4.52
CA PRO A 91 -7.41 3.18 3.19
C PRO A 91 -8.32 1.95 3.22
N LEU A 92 -9.34 1.93 2.36
CA LEU A 92 -10.33 0.85 2.31
C LEU A 92 -9.78 -0.37 1.57
N PHE A 93 -9.85 -1.54 2.20
CA PHE A 93 -9.61 -2.83 1.55
C PHE A 93 -10.95 -3.40 1.07
N ALA A 94 -11.36 -3.01 -0.15
CA ALA A 94 -12.62 -3.45 -0.74
C ALA A 94 -12.58 -4.97 -1.01
N TYR A 95 -13.59 -5.71 -0.56
CA TYR A 95 -13.61 -7.17 -0.70
C TYR A 95 -14.92 -7.74 -1.25
N ASN A 96 -16.00 -6.96 -1.29
CA ASN A 96 -17.27 -7.42 -1.86
C ASN A 96 -18.15 -6.24 -2.28
N THR A 97 -19.24 -6.54 -2.99
CA THR A 97 -20.38 -5.63 -3.16
C THR A 97 -21.66 -6.26 -2.63
N ILE A 98 -22.60 -5.44 -2.16
CA ILE A 98 -23.94 -5.88 -1.72
C ILE A 98 -25.03 -5.03 -2.36
N LEU A 99 -26.16 -5.65 -2.69
CA LEU A 99 -27.33 -4.92 -3.17
C LEU A 99 -28.19 -4.48 -1.99
N GLN A 100 -28.29 -3.17 -1.75
CA GLN A 100 -29.15 -2.58 -0.73
C GLN A 100 -30.39 -1.96 -1.36
N SER A 101 -31.56 -2.19 -0.75
CA SER A 101 -32.80 -1.49 -1.13
C SER A 101 -32.81 -0.08 -0.55
N ILE A 102 -33.22 0.91 -1.34
CA ILE A 102 -33.39 2.28 -0.84
C ILE A 102 -34.69 2.36 -0.01
N PRO A 103 -34.66 2.79 1.27
CA PRO A 103 -35.84 2.77 2.15
C PRO A 103 -37.06 3.50 1.57
N LEU A 104 -36.83 4.59 0.84
CA LEU A 104 -37.89 5.41 0.23
C LEU A 104 -38.27 4.96 -1.18
N ARG A 105 -37.52 4.02 -1.78
CA ARG A 105 -37.73 3.49 -3.14
C ARG A 105 -37.34 2.01 -3.18
N PRO A 106 -38.13 1.11 -2.57
CA PRO A 106 -37.75 -0.30 -2.41
C PRO A 106 -37.56 -1.06 -3.73
N SER A 107 -38.12 -0.56 -4.83
CA SER A 107 -37.91 -1.08 -6.20
C SER A 107 -36.55 -0.68 -6.80
N VAL A 108 -35.82 0.24 -6.17
CA VAL A 108 -34.48 0.67 -6.58
C VAL A 108 -33.47 0.00 -5.67
N ARG A 109 -32.51 -0.71 -6.28
CA ARG A 109 -31.36 -1.29 -5.58
C ARG A 109 -30.10 -0.51 -5.89
N GLN A 110 -29.25 -0.33 -4.87
CA GLN A 110 -27.92 0.27 -4.98
C GLN A 110 -26.86 -0.76 -4.61
N THR A 111 -25.74 -0.78 -5.33
CA THR A 111 -24.66 -1.78 -5.19
C THR A 111 -23.55 -1.31 -4.28
N LEU A 112 -23.71 -1.38 -2.95
CA LEU A 112 -22.74 -0.92 -1.97
C LEU A 112 -21.40 -1.64 -2.07
N ALA A 113 -20.29 -0.91 -2.08
CA ALA A 113 -18.98 -1.51 -1.87
C ALA A 113 -18.80 -1.82 -0.39
N VAL A 114 -18.21 -2.97 -0.07
CA VAL A 114 -17.91 -3.38 1.29
C VAL A 114 -16.41 -3.51 1.43
N GLY A 115 -15.86 -2.93 2.48
CA GLY A 115 -14.41 -2.91 2.71
C GLY A 115 -14.06 -3.07 4.18
N ALA A 116 -12.83 -3.52 4.42
CA ALA A 116 -12.21 -3.50 5.74
C ALA A 116 -11.38 -2.23 5.91
N VAL A 117 -11.39 -1.65 7.10
CA VAL A 117 -10.58 -0.49 7.49
C VAL A 117 -10.08 -0.65 8.91
N GLU A 118 -8.99 0.04 9.22
CA GLU A 118 -8.56 0.32 10.58
C GLU A 118 -9.10 1.69 11.00
N GLN A 119 -9.70 1.72 12.19
CA GLN A 119 -10.25 2.92 12.79
C GLN A 119 -9.83 3.00 14.26
N GLU A 120 -9.54 4.21 14.71
CA GLU A 120 -9.38 4.49 16.14
C GLU A 120 -10.73 4.89 16.74
N LEU A 121 -11.17 4.16 17.77
CA LEU A 121 -12.39 4.41 18.49
C LEU A 121 -12.07 4.51 19.98
N LEU A 122 -12.32 5.67 20.59
CA LEU A 122 -12.11 5.92 22.02
C LEU A 122 -10.65 5.61 22.47
N GLY A 123 -9.66 5.88 21.62
CA GLY A 123 -8.24 5.62 21.90
C GLY A 123 -7.82 4.16 21.72
N SER A 124 -8.68 3.31 21.12
CA SER A 124 -8.35 1.94 20.75
C SER A 124 -8.43 1.75 19.24
N THR A 125 -7.39 1.14 18.65
CA THR A 125 -7.39 0.73 17.24
C THR A 125 -8.24 -0.53 17.06
N VAL A 126 -9.22 -0.45 16.18
CA VAL A 126 -10.13 -1.55 15.85
C VAL A 126 -10.21 -1.70 14.33
N THR A 127 -10.08 -2.95 13.86
CA THR A 127 -10.33 -3.31 12.46
C THR A 127 -11.81 -3.64 12.29
N LEU A 128 -12.49 -2.92 11.41
CA LEU A 128 -13.92 -3.05 11.20
C LEU A 128 -14.23 -3.32 9.72
N VAL A 129 -15.32 -4.06 9.51
CA VAL A 129 -15.97 -4.15 8.20
C VAL A 129 -17.00 -3.04 8.14
N ASN A 130 -16.95 -2.23 7.09
CA ASN A 130 -17.92 -1.18 6.86
C ASN A 130 -18.52 -1.27 5.46
N THR A 131 -19.78 -0.86 5.36
CA THR A 131 -20.49 -0.75 4.09
C THR A 131 -20.41 0.69 3.61
N TYR A 132 -19.92 0.88 2.40
CA TYR A 132 -19.69 2.19 1.83
C TYR A 132 -20.77 2.49 0.79
N PRO A 133 -21.36 3.70 0.83
CA PRO A 133 -22.40 4.09 -0.11
C PRO A 133 -21.87 3.95 -1.55
N SER A 134 -22.67 3.35 -2.41
CA SER A 134 -22.28 3.11 -3.79
C SER A 134 -22.96 3.98 -4.82
N LEU A 135 -22.24 4.12 -5.93
CA LEU A 135 -22.68 4.53 -7.26
C LEU A 135 -23.08 5.99 -7.46
N SER A 136 -23.10 6.85 -6.44
CA SER A 136 -22.98 8.28 -6.78
C SER A 136 -21.53 8.50 -7.21
N SER A 137 -21.30 8.73 -8.51
CA SER A 137 -19.99 9.06 -9.09
C SER A 137 -19.31 10.28 -8.45
N SER A 138 -20.01 10.95 -7.52
CA SER A 138 -19.57 12.13 -6.78
C SER A 138 -18.81 11.84 -5.49
N ILE A 139 -18.82 10.61 -4.96
CA ILE A 139 -18.08 10.28 -3.73
C ILE A 139 -16.86 9.45 -4.08
N SER A 140 -15.70 10.00 -3.75
CA SER A 140 -14.41 9.33 -3.86
C SER A 140 -13.93 8.90 -2.49
N TYR A 141 -13.37 7.70 -2.43
CA TYR A 141 -12.64 7.19 -1.28
C TYR A 141 -11.22 6.84 -1.71
N THR A 142 -10.32 6.77 -0.74
CA THR A 142 -8.98 6.23 -0.92
C THR A 142 -8.99 4.75 -0.57
N TRP A 143 -8.72 3.92 -1.57
CA TRP A 143 -8.71 2.46 -1.51
C TRP A 143 -7.29 1.95 -1.45
N ALA A 144 -7.06 0.84 -0.75
CA ALA A 144 -5.80 0.11 -0.81
C ALA A 144 -5.78 -0.80 -2.05
N ILE A 145 -4.61 -0.90 -2.67
CA ILE A 145 -4.30 -1.88 -3.70
C ILE A 145 -2.95 -2.51 -3.37
N ALA A 146 -2.78 -3.78 -3.72
CA ALA A 146 -1.55 -4.51 -3.48
C ALA A 146 -1.07 -5.20 -4.76
N THR A 147 0.25 -5.24 -4.88
CA THR A 147 0.94 -6.11 -5.83
C THR A 147 1.82 -7.05 -5.02
N GLU A 148 1.73 -8.35 -5.29
CA GLU A 148 2.63 -9.32 -4.66
C GLU A 148 4.07 -9.03 -5.08
N VAL A 149 4.98 -8.97 -4.11
CA VAL A 149 6.41 -8.81 -4.39
C VAL A 149 6.94 -10.19 -4.76
N PRO A 150 7.41 -10.41 -5.99
CA PRO A 150 7.96 -11.71 -6.36
C PRO A 150 9.17 -12.01 -5.48
N GLU A 151 9.18 -13.18 -4.85
CA GLU A 151 10.37 -13.68 -4.18
C GLU A 151 11.48 -13.78 -5.24
N GLU A 152 12.60 -13.08 -5.03
CA GLU A 152 13.76 -13.32 -5.88
C GLU A 152 14.12 -14.81 -5.75
N PRO A 153 14.34 -15.52 -6.87
CA PRO A 153 14.76 -16.90 -6.81
C PRO A 153 16.03 -16.94 -5.98
N VAL A 154 15.94 -17.50 -4.77
CA VAL A 154 17.10 -17.71 -3.92
C VAL A 154 18.12 -18.41 -4.82
N PRO A 155 19.29 -17.79 -5.09
CA PRO A 155 20.28 -18.40 -5.94
C PRO A 155 20.48 -19.80 -5.37
N GLU A 156 20.16 -20.82 -6.16
CA GLU A 156 20.28 -22.19 -5.69
C GLU A 156 21.64 -22.30 -5.02
N PRO A 157 21.72 -22.80 -3.77
CA PRO A 157 23.01 -22.94 -3.11
C PRO A 157 23.85 -23.68 -4.13
N LEU A 158 24.88 -22.99 -4.64
CA LEU A 158 25.76 -23.51 -5.67
C LEU A 158 25.92 -24.99 -5.35
N THR A 159 25.57 -25.86 -6.29
CA THR A 159 25.88 -27.28 -6.18
C THR A 159 27.41 -27.38 -6.20
N ILE A 160 28.06 -26.98 -5.10
CA ILE A 160 29.45 -27.20 -4.72
C ILE A 160 29.49 -28.61 -4.16
N LEU A 161 29.02 -29.58 -4.94
CA LEU A 161 29.22 -30.99 -4.71
C LEU A 161 29.21 -31.65 -6.09
N GLY A 162 30.39 -31.84 -6.68
CA GLY A 162 30.50 -32.87 -7.71
C GLY A 162 31.53 -32.79 -8.84
N VAL A 163 32.57 -31.96 -8.81
CA VAL A 163 33.75 -32.17 -9.69
C VAL A 163 35.07 -31.92 -8.95
N SER A 164 35.27 -32.68 -7.88
CA SER A 164 36.61 -33.02 -7.37
C SER A 164 36.99 -34.39 -7.91
N THR A 165 37.62 -34.45 -9.08
CA THR A 165 38.45 -35.55 -9.61
C THR A 165 38.94 -35.12 -11.01
N VAL A 166 40.23 -34.99 -11.32
CA VAL A 166 41.18 -36.10 -11.55
C VAL A 166 42.64 -35.58 -11.51
N VAL A 167 43.45 -36.27 -10.69
CA VAL A 167 44.84 -36.73 -10.88
C VAL A 167 45.94 -35.75 -11.27
N GLY A 168 46.83 -35.51 -10.30
CA GLY A 168 48.23 -35.12 -10.50
C GLY A 168 49.14 -35.92 -9.55
N PHE A 169 49.23 -37.23 -9.75
CA PHE A 169 50.26 -38.08 -9.15
C PHE A 169 51.60 -37.78 -9.85
N GLY A 170 52.59 -37.27 -9.09
CA GLY A 170 54.00 -37.38 -9.50
C GLY A 170 54.87 -36.16 -9.23
N ALA A 171 55.53 -36.13 -8.07
CA ALA A 171 56.93 -35.73 -7.95
C ALA A 171 57.46 -36.03 -6.53
N ALA A 172 58.02 -37.24 -6.42
CA ALA A 172 59.19 -37.61 -5.64
C ALA A 172 59.48 -36.88 -4.30
N PHE A 173 59.23 -37.62 -3.22
CA PHE A 173 60.04 -37.59 -1.99
C PHE A 173 61.54 -37.63 -2.34
N LYS A 174 62.30 -36.59 -1.95
CA LYS A 174 63.76 -36.68 -1.78
C LYS A 174 64.13 -36.29 -0.37
N ARG A 175 63.92 -37.23 0.55
CA ARG A 175 64.44 -37.21 1.92
C ARG A 175 65.97 -37.32 1.87
N LYS A 176 66.69 -36.23 2.14
CA LYS A 176 68.15 -36.27 2.34
C LYS A 176 68.44 -36.31 3.83
N THR A 177 68.72 -37.50 4.32
CA THR A 177 69.36 -37.76 5.61
C THR A 177 70.76 -37.14 5.63
N GLN A 178 71.05 -36.31 6.64
CA GLN A 178 72.41 -36.14 7.13
C GLN A 178 72.44 -36.37 8.63
N SER A 179 73.01 -37.51 8.99
CA SER A 179 73.55 -37.84 10.30
C SER A 179 74.92 -37.18 10.47
N LYS A 180 75.14 -36.53 11.62
CA LYS A 180 76.41 -36.41 12.37
C LYS A 180 76.01 -35.87 13.75
N THR A 181 75.87 -36.70 14.78
CA THR A 181 76.91 -37.38 15.58
C THR A 181 77.80 -36.40 16.37
N GLN A 182 77.36 -36.19 17.63
CA GLN A 182 78.12 -36.29 18.89
C GLN A 182 79.16 -35.25 19.36
N LYS A 183 79.05 -35.04 20.69
CA LYS A 183 80.07 -34.75 21.72
C LYS A 183 80.54 -33.29 21.80
N SER A 184 80.67 -32.69 22.99
CA SER A 184 80.70 -33.16 24.38
C SER A 184 80.18 -32.07 25.31
#